data_AF-A0A7S0Z8C3-F1
#
_entry.id   AF-A0A7S0Z8C3-F1
#
_cell.length_a   1.000
_cell.length_b   1.000
_cell.length_c   1.000
_cell.angle_alpha   90.00
_cell.angle_beta   90.00
_cell.angle_gamma   90.00
#
_symmetry.space_group_name_H-M   'P 1'
#
loop_
_entity.id
_entity.type
_entity.pdbx_description
1 polymer ?
#
loop_
_entity_poly.entity_id
_entity_poly.type
_entity_poly.pdbx_seq_one_letter_code
_entity_poly.pdbx_strand_id
1 'polypeptide(L)'
;GDPSRSGKLQVTLKILSAWREQGHRCLVFSQTQQMLDIIEGAVANAGYSYRRMDGNTSIASRMTLIDEFNDDDRGVFVFLLTTKVGGLGVNLTGANRVLLFDPDWNPSTDA
;
A
#
# COMPACT_ATOMS: atom_id res chain seq x y z
N GLY A 1 -9.08 9.50 13.81
CA GLY A 1 -7.96 9.85 14.70
C GLY A 1 -7.09 10.86 13.96
N ASP A 2 -6.44 11.78 14.67
CA ASP A 2 -5.58 12.79 14.05
C ASP A 2 -4.28 12.15 13.50
N PRO A 3 -4.04 12.18 12.18
CA PRO A 3 -2.83 11.63 11.56
C PRO A 3 -1.54 12.23 12.12
N SER A 4 -1.58 13.49 12.56
CA SER A 4 -0.41 14.21 13.08
C SER A 4 0.10 13.67 14.41
N ARG A 5 -0.71 12.85 15.11
CA ARG A 5 -0.39 12.28 16.42
C ARG A 5 0.15 10.84 16.38
N SER A 6 0.25 10.22 15.20
CA SER A 6 0.78 8.86 15.05
C SER A 6 2.23 8.88 14.57
N GLY A 7 3.17 8.53 15.45
CA GLY A 7 4.60 8.47 15.11
C GLY A 7 4.90 7.47 13.98
N LYS A 8 4.20 6.33 13.93
CA LYS A 8 4.32 5.36 12.82
C LYS A 8 3.89 5.98 11.50
N LEU A 9 2.75 6.68 11.48
CA LEU A 9 2.25 7.31 10.26
C LEU A 9 3.18 8.42 9.77
N GLN A 10 3.73 9.22 10.68
CA GLN A 10 4.73 10.23 10.35
C GLN A 10 5.99 9.61 9.74
N VAL A 11 6.48 8.50 10.30
CA VAL A 11 7.64 7.78 9.75
C VAL A 11 7.31 7.19 8.38
N THR A 12 6.13 6.58 8.22
CA THR A 12 5.65 6.07 6.93
C THR A 12 5.66 7.17 5.87
N LEU A 13 5.11 8.35 6.16
CA LEU A 13 5.10 9.47 5.20
C LEU A 13 6.51 9.95 4.85
N LYS A 14 7.44 9.98 5.81
CA LYS A 14 8.85 10.33 5.55
C LYS A 14 9.53 9.31 4.64
N ILE A 15 9.30 8.01 4.88
CA ILE A 15 9.84 6.93 4.03
C ILE A 15 9.25 7.04 2.61
N LEU A 16 7.94 7.23 2.50
CA LEU A 16 7.27 7.40 1.21
C LEU A 16 7.78 8.64 0.46
N SER A 17 8.04 9.76 1.15
CA SER A 17 8.62 10.96 0.53
C SER A 17 9.99 10.66 -0.08
N ALA A 18 10.88 10.01 0.69
CA ALA A 18 12.21 9.65 0.22
C ALA A 18 12.16 8.68 -0.97
N TRP A 19 11.26 7.69 -0.94
CA TRP A 19 11.09 6.76 -2.05
C TRP A 19 10.51 7.42 -3.31
N ARG A 20 9.60 8.39 -3.15
CA ARG A 20 9.07 9.17 -4.27
C ARG A 20 10.17 9.98 -4.95
N GLU A 21 11.01 10.64 -4.18
CA GLU A 21 12.17 11.41 -4.70
C GLU A 21 13.17 10.52 -5.44
N GLN A 22 13.30 9.26 -5.03
CA GLN A 22 14.16 8.25 -5.67
C GLN A 22 13.51 7.57 -6.90
N GLY A 23 12.26 7.93 -7.24
CA GLY A 23 11.53 7.30 -8.34
C GLY A 23 11.13 5.85 -8.07
N HIS A 24 11.04 5.45 -6.80
CA HIS A 24 10.57 4.12 -6.42
C HIS A 24 9.05 4.03 -6.47
N ARG A 25 8.55 2.79 -6.57
CA ARG A 25 7.12 2.45 -6.52
C ARG A 25 6.95 1.39 -5.45
N CYS A 26 5.98 1.58 -4.57
CA CYS A 26 5.95 0.83 -3.32
C CYS A 26 4.61 0.17 -3.03
N LEU A 27 4.69 -1.00 -2.42
CA LEU A 27 3.56 -1.68 -1.79
C LEU A 27 3.55 -1.32 -0.31
N VAL A 28 2.38 -0.96 0.21
CA VAL A 28 2.18 -0.74 1.65
C VAL A 28 1.13 -1.74 2.13
N PHE A 29 1.54 -2.60 3.06
CA PHE A 29 0.68 -3.62 3.64
C PHE A 29 0.21 -3.22 5.03
N SER A 30 -1.04 -3.53 5.33
CA SER A 30 -1.59 -3.45 6.68
C SER A 30 -2.58 -4.59 6.95
N GLN A 31 -2.81 -4.95 8.22
CA GLN A 31 -3.73 -6.04 8.56
C GLN A 31 -5.19 -5.68 8.31
N THR A 32 -5.57 -4.46 8.69
CA THR A 32 -6.98 -4.07 8.79
C THR A 32 -7.35 -3.04 7.73
N GLN A 33 -8.58 -3.15 7.21
CA GLN A 33 -9.16 -2.13 6.33
C GLN A 33 -9.21 -0.76 7.01
N GLN A 34 -9.50 -0.73 8.32
CA GLN A 34 -9.53 0.52 9.09
C GLN A 34 -8.18 1.23 9.11
N MET A 35 -7.08 0.47 9.24
CA MET A 35 -5.74 1.06 9.18
C MET A 35 -5.40 1.49 7.75
N LEU A 36 -5.81 0.75 6.73
CA LEU A 36 -5.71 1.22 5.34
C LEU A 36 -6.50 2.51 5.10
N ASP A 37 -7.68 2.69 5.69
CA ASP A 37 -8.46 3.94 5.57
C ASP A 37 -7.66 5.15 6.09
N ILE A 38 -6.96 4.96 7.22
CA ILE A 38 -6.11 6.00 7.82
C ILE A 38 -4.88 6.28 6.95
N ILE A 39 -4.21 5.23 6.46
CA ILE A 39 -3.03 5.36 5.57
C ILE A 39 -3.44 6.03 4.26
N GLU A 40 -4.56 5.61 3.67
CA GLU A 40 -5.13 6.17 2.46
C GLU A 40 -5.37 7.66 2.61
N GLY A 41 -6.03 8.09 3.70
CA GLY A 41 -6.22 9.51 3.98
C GLY A 41 -4.90 10.29 4.07
N ALA A 42 -3.86 9.69 4.67
CA ALA A 42 -2.55 10.33 4.77
C ALA A 42 -1.82 10.44 3.42
N VAL A 43 -1.87 9.38 2.60
CA VAL A 43 -1.26 9.31 1.27
C VAL A 43 -1.98 10.26 0.31
N ALA A 44 -3.32 10.32 0.38
CA ALA A 44 -4.13 11.27 -0.38
C ALA A 44 -3.81 12.73 0.00
N ASN A 45 -3.75 13.04 1.30
CA ASN A 45 -3.39 14.37 1.79
C ASN A 45 -1.96 14.80 1.39
N ALA A 46 -1.04 13.84 1.21
CA ALA A 46 0.30 14.08 0.72
C ALA A 46 0.38 14.23 -0.82
N GLY A 47 -0.75 14.09 -1.54
CA GLY A 47 -0.81 14.22 -2.99
C GLY A 47 -0.11 13.09 -3.73
N TYR A 48 -0.06 11.89 -3.14
CA TYR A 48 0.52 10.71 -3.77
C TYR A 48 -0.52 10.01 -4.65
N SER A 49 -0.12 9.58 -5.85
CA SER A 49 -0.94 8.70 -6.69
C SER A 49 -0.94 7.30 -6.10
N TYR A 50 -2.12 6.73 -5.86
CA TYR A 50 -2.23 5.41 -5.24
C TYR A 50 -3.36 4.55 -5.79
N ARG A 51 -3.29 3.25 -5.49
CA ARG A 51 -4.39 2.29 -5.60
C ARG A 51 -4.56 1.53 -4.30
N ARG A 52 -5.75 1.01 -4.08
CA ARG A 52 -6.09 0.23 -2.89
C ARG A 52 -6.82 -1.04 -3.30
N MET A 53 -6.39 -2.16 -2.73
CA MET A 53 -7.07 -3.44 -2.86
C MET A 53 -7.15 -4.10 -1.48
N ASP A 54 -8.35 -4.48 -1.07
CA ASP A 54 -8.61 -5.16 0.19
C ASP A 54 -9.80 -6.15 0.06
N GLY A 55 -10.30 -6.67 1.19
CA GLY A 55 -11.40 -7.65 1.20
C GLY A 55 -12.71 -7.17 0.58
N ASN A 56 -12.93 -5.86 0.46
CA ASN A 56 -14.12 -5.27 -0.16
C ASN A 56 -13.94 -5.04 -1.66
N THR A 57 -12.72 -5.20 -2.19
CA THR A 57 -12.46 -5.07 -3.62
C THR A 57 -13.01 -6.27 -4.36
N SER A 58 -13.97 -6.01 -5.26
CA SER A 58 -14.58 -7.02 -6.12
C SER A 58 -13.54 -7.75 -6.95
N ILE A 59 -13.72 -9.05 -7.18
CA ILE A 59 -12.78 -9.87 -7.96
C ILE A 59 -12.53 -9.27 -9.35
N ALA A 60 -13.58 -8.77 -10.01
CA ALA A 60 -13.48 -8.15 -11.33
C ALA A 60 -12.57 -6.91 -11.33
N SER A 61 -12.61 -6.09 -10.27
CA SER A 61 -11.80 -4.88 -10.16
C SER A 61 -10.33 -5.15 -9.81
N ARG A 62 -10.01 -6.30 -9.20
CA ARG A 62 -8.65 -6.61 -8.75
C ARG A 62 -7.65 -6.60 -9.90
N MET A 63 -7.99 -7.26 -11.00
CA MET A 63 -7.13 -7.32 -12.19
C MET A 63 -6.87 -5.94 -12.76
N THR A 64 -7.90 -5.10 -12.86
CA THR A 64 -7.76 -3.72 -13.34
C THR A 64 -6.81 -2.90 -12.48
N LEU A 65 -6.90 -3.00 -11.15
CA LEU A 65 -6.01 -2.28 -10.23
C LEU A 65 -4.57 -2.78 -10.33
N ILE A 66 -4.38 -4.09 -10.53
CA ILE A 66 -3.07 -4.71 -10.75
C ILE A 66 -2.47 -4.22 -12.06
N ASP A 67 -3.23 -4.23 -13.15
CA ASP A 67 -2.76 -3.78 -14.47
C ASP A 67 -2.42 -2.29 -14.44
N GLU A 68 -3.26 -1.45 -13.83
CA GLU A 68 -3.00 -0.02 -13.64
C GLU A 68 -1.75 0.25 -12.80
N PHE A 69 -1.42 -0.66 -11.86
CA PHE A 69 -0.17 -0.55 -11.11
C PHE A 69 1.01 -1.16 -11.88
N ASN A 70 0.87 -2.18 -12.70
CA ASN A 70 2.01 -2.71 -13.45
C ASN A 70 2.36 -1.85 -14.68
N ASP A 71 1.43 -1.01 -15.13
CA ASP A 71 1.62 -0.04 -16.20
C ASP A 71 2.35 1.22 -15.69
N ASP A 72 3.63 1.37 -16.07
CA ASP A 72 4.47 2.49 -15.66
C ASP A 72 3.97 3.85 -16.18
N ASP A 73 3.24 3.89 -17.30
CA ASP A 73 2.73 5.12 -17.89
C ASP A 73 1.59 5.74 -17.05
N ARG A 74 0.97 4.95 -16.16
CA ARG A 74 -0.10 5.40 -15.24
C ARG A 74 0.42 6.23 -14.07
N GLY A 75 1.71 6.15 -13.77
CA GLY A 75 2.34 6.94 -12.69
C GLY A 75 1.79 6.63 -11.29
N VAL A 76 1.33 5.40 -11.02
CA VAL A 76 0.86 5.01 -9.68
C VAL A 76 2.06 4.78 -8.76
N PHE A 77 2.17 5.57 -7.69
CA PHE A 77 3.30 5.52 -6.78
C PHE A 77 3.11 4.47 -5.67
N VAL A 78 1.94 4.43 -5.02
CA VAL A 78 1.67 3.55 -3.87
C VAL A 78 0.55 2.56 -4.17
N PHE A 79 0.74 1.28 -3.83
CA PHE A 79 -0.36 0.31 -3.77
C PHE A 79 -0.61 -0.10 -2.31
N LEU A 80 -1.78 0.25 -1.79
CA LEU A 80 -2.26 -0.10 -0.47
C LEU A 80 -2.95 -1.47 -0.50
N LEU A 81 -2.49 -2.38 0.33
CA LEU A 81 -2.94 -3.78 0.34
C LEU A 81 -3.22 -4.25 1.75
N THR A 82 -4.27 -5.05 1.93
CA THR A 82 -4.33 -5.86 3.16
C THR A 82 -3.45 -7.10 3.01
N THR A 83 -2.81 -7.54 4.10
CA THR A 83 -1.97 -8.75 4.08
C THR A 83 -2.74 -9.97 3.55
N LYS A 84 -4.06 -10.03 3.86
CA LYS A 84 -4.97 -11.08 3.38
C LYS A 84 -5.14 -11.13 1.86
N VAL A 85 -5.07 -10.01 1.15
CA VAL A 85 -5.13 -10.02 -0.33
C VAL A 85 -3.75 -10.14 -0.96
N GLY A 86 -2.69 -9.73 -0.27
CA GLY A 86 -1.30 -9.91 -0.70
C GLY A 86 -0.88 -11.37 -0.84
N GLY A 87 -1.33 -12.23 0.08
CA GLY A 87 -1.03 -13.67 0.08
C GLY A 87 -1.75 -14.51 -0.98
N LEU A 88 -2.58 -13.90 -1.85
CA LEU A 88 -3.38 -14.62 -2.84
C LEU A 88 -2.66 -14.89 -4.19
N GLY A 89 -1.35 -14.65 -4.28
CA GLY A 89 -0.58 -14.89 -5.51
C GLY A 89 -0.74 -13.80 -6.58
N VAL A 90 -0.95 -12.56 -6.17
CA VAL A 90 -1.02 -11.40 -7.07
C VAL A 90 0.37 -10.97 -7.55
N ASN A 91 0.55 -10.81 -8.87
CA ASN A 91 1.83 -10.43 -9.46
C ASN A 91 1.93 -8.90 -9.63
N LEU A 92 2.62 -8.25 -8.70
CA LEU A 92 2.82 -6.79 -8.65
C LEU A 92 4.25 -6.43 -9.05
N THR A 93 4.58 -6.59 -10.33
CA THR A 93 5.93 -6.36 -10.89
C THR A 93 6.33 -4.89 -10.92
N GLY A 94 5.36 -3.97 -10.88
CA GLY A 94 5.62 -2.52 -10.89
C GLY A 94 6.27 -1.98 -9.62
N ALA A 95 6.35 -2.77 -8.53
CA ALA A 95 6.93 -2.32 -7.26
C ALA A 95 8.38 -2.78 -7.06
N ASN A 96 9.19 -1.92 -6.43
CA ASN A 96 10.57 -2.23 -6.03
C ASN A 96 10.84 -1.95 -4.53
N ARG A 97 9.80 -1.56 -3.79
CA ARG A 97 9.84 -1.32 -2.34
C ARG A 97 8.59 -1.88 -1.68
N VAL A 98 8.75 -2.40 -0.47
CA VAL A 98 7.65 -2.92 0.36
C VAL A 98 7.75 -2.31 1.75
N LEU A 99 6.63 -1.81 2.26
CA LEU A 99 6.50 -1.32 3.63
C LEU A 99 5.40 -2.11 4.34
N LEU A 100 5.76 -2.78 5.42
CA LEU A 100 4.82 -3.45 6.31
C LEU A 100 4.50 -2.52 7.47
N PHE A 101 3.26 -1.99 7.53
CA PHE A 101 2.89 -1.00 8.55
C PHE A 101 2.70 -1.64 9.93
N ASP A 102 2.03 -2.79 9.94
CA ASP A 102 1.74 -3.62 11.10
C ASP A 102 1.97 -5.09 10.72
N PRO A 103 3.22 -5.57 10.76
CA PRO A 103 3.52 -6.98 10.50
C PRO A 103 2.87 -7.86 11.57
N ASP A 104 2.32 -9.00 11.16
CA ASP A 104 1.80 -9.99 12.10
C ASP A 104 2.95 -10.59 12.92
N TRP A 105 2.78 -10.70 14.23
CA TRP A 105 3.61 -11.57 15.07
C TRP A 105 3.02 -12.99 15.05
N ASN A 106 2.90 -13.57 13.86
CA ASN A 106 2.60 -14.98 13.68
C ASN A 106 3.52 -15.58 12.59
N PRO A 107 4.62 -16.25 12.97
CA PRO A 107 5.60 -16.80 12.03
C PRO A 107 5.06 -17.93 11.12
N SER A 108 3.79 -18.30 11.24
CA SER A 108 3.13 -19.30 10.37
C SER A 108 2.36 -18.70 9.19
N THR A 109 2.21 -17.36 9.09
CA THR A 109 1.43 -16.71 8.02
C THR A 109 2.28 -16.00 6.96
N ASP A 110 3.61 -15.94 7.15
CA ASP A 110 4.60 -15.42 6.19
C ASP A 110 5.41 -16.57 5.50
N ALA A 111 4.81 -17.75 5.34
CA ALA A 111 5.40 -18.89 4.63
C ALA A 111 4.86 -19.04 3.20
#